data_AF-A0A9W5B434-F1
#
_entry.id   AF-A0A9W5B434-F1
#
_cell.length_a   1.000
_cell.length_b   1.000
_cell.length_c   1.000
_cell.angle_alpha   90.00
_cell.angle_beta   90.00
_cell.angle_gamma   90.00
#
_symmetry.space_group_name_H-M   'P 1'
#
loop_
_entity.id
_entity.type
_entity.pdbx_description
1 polymer ?
#
loop_
_entity_poly.entity_id
_entity_poly.type
_entity_poly.pdbx_seq_one_letter_code
_entity_poly.pdbx_strand_id
1 'polypeptide(L)'
;MKMMFDAVSDIVSPGERLKLLDAVILNVLICNSDSHAKNYSILIGAGGSAKMAPLYDLMCAAAYRQVDQSLPQGISGRFHAPDLRRADWQALLMTLD
;
A
#
# COMPACT_ATOMS: atom_id res chain seq x y z
N MET A 1 2.32 -4.54 6.41
CA MET A 1 1.70 -3.20 6.36
C MET A 1 2.26 -2.23 7.41
N LYS A 2 2.19 -2.50 8.72
CA LYS A 2 2.68 -1.58 9.78
C LYS A 2 4.10 -1.04 9.52
N MET A 3 5.07 -1.94 9.30
CA MET A 3 6.46 -1.53 9.01
C MET A 3 6.60 -0.60 7.80
N MET A 4 5.75 -0.75 6.77
CA MET A 4 5.77 0.11 5.59
C MET A 4 5.29 1.52 5.93
N PHE A 5 4.22 1.63 6.72
CA PHE A 5 3.72 2.91 7.21
C PHE A 5 4.69 3.56 8.21
N ASP A 6 5.28 2.79 9.13
CA ASP A 6 6.30 3.27 10.06
C ASP A 6 7.49 3.87 9.30
N ALA A 7 8.04 3.15 8.32
CA ALA A 7 9.17 3.62 7.52
C ALA A 7 8.88 4.90 6.73
N VAL A 8 7.66 5.06 6.22
CA VAL A 8 7.23 6.29 5.56
C VAL A 8 7.01 7.41 6.58
N SER A 9 6.52 7.09 7.78
CA SER A 9 6.19 8.05 8.83
C SER A 9 7.40 8.86 9.33
N ASP A 10 8.59 8.25 9.31
CA ASP A 10 9.84 8.90 9.71
C ASP A 10 10.35 9.93 8.70
N ILE A 11 9.83 9.91 7.47
CA ILE A 11 10.39 10.63 6.34
C ILE A 11 9.42 11.69 5.80
N VAL A 12 8.13 11.36 5.67
CA VAL A 12 7.14 12.25 5.04
C VAL A 12 6.14 12.82 6.04
N SER A 13 5.54 13.95 5.67
CA SER A 13 4.49 14.60 6.48
C SER A 13 3.26 13.70 6.66
N PRO A 14 2.45 13.89 7.72
CA PRO A 14 1.21 13.13 7.92
C PRO A 14 0.27 13.15 6.70
N GLY A 15 0.18 14.27 5.98
CA GLY A 15 -0.64 14.36 4.77
C GLY A 15 -0.14 13.49 3.61
N GLU A 16 1.18 13.31 3.48
CA GLU A 16 1.76 12.41 2.47
C GLU A 16 1.55 10.93 2.81
N ARG A 17 1.38 10.57 4.09
CA ARG A 17 1.05 9.19 4.51
C ARG A 17 -0.32 8.75 3.98
N LEU A 18 -1.26 9.69 3.79
CA LEU A 18 -2.55 9.40 3.18
C LEU A 18 -2.40 8.95 1.72
N LYS A 19 -1.40 9.45 0.99
CA LYS A 19 -1.14 8.98 -0.38
C LYS A 19 -0.63 7.55 -0.43
N LEU A 20 0.09 7.10 0.60
CA LEU A 20 0.44 5.69 0.74
C LEU A 20 -0.81 4.84 0.98
N LEU A 21 -1.74 5.31 1.83
CA LEU A 21 -3.02 4.64 2.05
C LEU A 21 -3.85 4.56 0.77
N ASP A 22 -3.97 5.66 0.02
CA ASP A 22 -4.66 5.68 -1.28
C ASP A 22 -4.03 4.69 -2.27
N ALA A 23 -2.70 4.60 -2.28
CA ALA A 23 -1.99 3.65 -3.13
C ALA A 23 -2.23 2.19 -2.74
N VAL A 24 -2.27 1.89 -1.44
CA VAL A 24 -2.63 0.54 -0.94
C VAL A 24 -4.06 0.20 -1.34
N ILE A 25 -5.00 1.14 -1.17
CA ILE A 25 -6.41 0.96 -1.57
C ILE A 25 -6.50 0.70 -3.08
N LEU A 26 -5.79 1.47 -3.91
CA LEU A 26 -5.78 1.27 -5.35
C LEU A 26 -5.27 -0.13 -5.72
N ASN A 27 -4.14 -0.56 -5.16
CA ASN A 27 -3.57 -1.88 -5.43
C ASN A 27 -4.49 -3.02 -4.99
N VAL A 28 -5.26 -2.84 -3.92
CA VAL A 28 -6.33 -3.78 -3.55
C VAL A 28 -7.43 -3.81 -4.61
N LEU A 29 -7.93 -2.65 -5.03
CA LEU A 29 -9.06 -2.55 -5.97
C LEU A 29 -8.73 -3.15 -7.35
N ILE A 30 -7.49 -3.03 -7.81
CA ILE A 30 -7.04 -3.63 -9.07
C ILE A 30 -6.50 -5.05 -8.87
N CYS A 31 -6.54 -5.62 -7.67
CA CYS A 31 -5.94 -6.91 -7.35
C CYS A 31 -4.46 -6.98 -7.79
N ASN A 32 -3.65 -5.95 -7.50
CA ASN A 32 -2.24 -5.97 -7.87
C ASN A 32 -1.47 -6.95 -6.97
N SER A 33 -1.23 -8.15 -7.48
CA SER A 33 -0.46 -9.20 -6.80
C SER A 33 1.04 -8.96 -6.77
N ASP A 34 1.54 -7.88 -7.40
CA ASP A 34 2.96 -7.54 -7.48
C ASP A 34 3.28 -6.19 -6.80
N SER A 35 2.37 -5.65 -5.97
CA SER A 35 2.57 -4.41 -5.22
C SER A 35 3.47 -4.58 -3.98
N HIS A 36 4.71 -5.04 -4.16
CA HIS A 36 5.68 -5.23 -3.07
C HIS A 36 6.18 -3.89 -2.49
N ALA A 37 6.84 -3.93 -1.33
CA ALA A 37 7.37 -2.72 -0.68
C ALA A 37 8.34 -1.93 -1.58
N LYS A 38 9.12 -2.61 -2.43
CA LYS A 38 10.05 -1.99 -3.40
C LYS A 38 9.34 -1.15 -4.48
N ASN A 39 8.04 -1.36 -4.70
CA ASN A 39 7.23 -0.68 -5.73
C ASN A 39 6.63 0.64 -5.23
N TYR A 40 6.99 1.06 -4.02
CA TYR A 40 6.69 2.38 -3.47
C TYR A 40 7.99 3.15 -3.32
N SER A 41 7.94 4.46 -3.59
CA SER A 41 9.12 5.30 -3.47
C SER A 41 8.77 6.66 -2.89
N ILE A 42 9.78 7.27 -2.27
CA ILE A 42 9.69 8.61 -1.70
C ILE A 42 10.65 9.49 -2.50
N LEU A 43 10.16 10.65 -2.95
CA LEU A 43 10.98 11.69 -3.55
C LEU A 43 11.54 12.56 -2.44
N ILE A 44 12.87 12.62 -2.34
CA ILE A 44 13.59 13.50 -1.42
C ILE A 44 13.94 14.80 -2.16
N GLY A 45 13.40 15.92 -1.66
CA GLY A 45 13.60 17.25 -2.22
C GLY A 45 14.57 18.10 -1.41
N ALA A 46 14.80 19.31 -1.89
CA ALA A 46 15.62 20.29 -1.17
C ALA A 46 15.00 20.66 0.19
N GLY A 47 15.85 21.11 1.12
CA GLY A 47 15.41 21.59 2.44
C GLY A 47 14.80 20.52 3.33
N GLY A 48 15.13 19.24 3.13
CA GLY A 48 14.57 18.13 3.91
C GLY A 48 13.12 17.78 3.55
N SER A 49 12.59 18.30 2.43
CA SER A 49 11.26 17.91 1.96
C SER A 49 11.24 16.47 1.47
N ALA A 50 10.15 15.76 1.73
CA ALA A 50 9.93 14.42 1.22
C ALA A 50 8.45 14.21 0.93
N LYS A 51 8.15 13.50 -0.16
CA LYS A 51 6.78 13.19 -0.60
C LYS A 51 6.71 11.82 -1.24
N MET A 52 5.52 11.23 -1.27
CA MET A 52 5.32 10.00 -2.03
C MET A 52 5.57 10.26 -3.52
N ALA A 53 6.30 9.35 -4.17
CA ALA A 53 6.44 9.36 -5.63
C ALA A 53 5.10 8.95 -6.28
N PRO A 54 4.86 9.36 -7.55
CA PRO A 54 3.79 8.76 -8.34
C PRO A 54 3.91 7.23 -8.39
N LEU A 55 2.78 6.54 -8.44
CA LEU A 55 2.77 5.08 -8.54
C LEU A 55 3.33 4.60 -9.87
N TYR A 56 3.99 3.46 -9.82
CA TYR A 56 4.56 2.74 -10.95
C TYR A 56 4.40 1.24 -10.71
N ASP A 57 4.69 0.43 -11.73
CA ASP A 57 4.56 -1.04 -11.67
C ASP A 57 3.15 -1.50 -11.25
N LEU A 58 2.14 -0.90 -11.87
CA LEU A 58 0.74 -1.22 -11.65
C LEU A 58 0.28 -2.28 -12.64
N MET A 59 -0.37 -3.32 -12.13
CA MET A 59 -1.04 -4.32 -12.94
C MET A 59 -2.32 -4.84 -12.27
N CYS A 60 -3.19 -5.49 -13.05
CA CYS A 60 -4.43 -6.09 -12.55
C CYS A 60 -4.36 -7.62 -12.65
N ALA A 61 -4.10 -8.31 -11.52
CA ALA A 61 -3.93 -9.77 -11.54
C ALA A 61 -5.21 -10.52 -11.89
N ALA A 62 -6.37 -9.91 -11.63
CA ALA A 62 -7.67 -10.48 -11.99
C ALA A 62 -7.83 -10.67 -13.52
N ALA A 63 -7.09 -9.92 -14.34
CA ALA A 63 -7.06 -10.11 -15.79
C ALA A 63 -6.28 -11.38 -16.21
N TYR A 64 -5.41 -11.90 -15.35
CA TYR A 64 -4.50 -13.00 -15.63
C TYR A 64 -4.71 -14.16 -14.64
N ARG A 65 -5.68 -15.04 -14.91
CA ARG A 65 -6.06 -16.10 -13.93
C ARG A 65 -4.94 -17.09 -13.58
N GLN A 66 -3.87 -17.13 -14.36
CA GLN A 66 -2.73 -18.03 -14.18
C GLN A 66 -1.64 -17.45 -13.26
N VAL A 67 -1.75 -16.20 -12.81
CA VAL A 67 -0.80 -15.61 -11.86
C VAL A 67 -1.32 -15.70 -10.43
N ASP A 68 -0.43 -15.56 -9.45
CA ASP A 68 -0.82 -15.48 -8.04
C ASP A 68 -1.82 -14.34 -7.83
N GLN A 69 -2.86 -14.60 -7.05
CA GLN A 69 -3.93 -13.64 -6.74
C GLN A 69 -3.80 -13.08 -5.32
N SER A 70 -2.70 -13.39 -4.64
CA SER A 70 -2.37 -12.90 -3.30
C SER A 70 -1.73 -11.52 -3.40
N LEU A 71 -2.23 -10.58 -2.61
CA LEU A 71 -1.61 -9.29 -2.35
C LEU A 71 -0.28 -9.52 -1.61
N PRO A 72 0.83 -8.86 -1.99
CA PRO A 72 2.11 -9.01 -1.30
C PRO A 72 2.13 -8.55 0.15
N GLN A 73 1.20 -7.67 0.51
CA GLN A 73 1.07 -7.11 1.84
C GLN A 73 -0.34 -7.36 2.35
N GLY A 74 -0.45 -8.13 3.44
CA GLY A 74 -1.73 -8.41 4.05
C GLY A 74 -2.35 -7.17 4.71
N ILE A 75 -3.68 -7.06 4.63
CA ILE A 75 -4.48 -6.10 5.38
C ILE A 75 -5.14 -6.88 6.52
N SER A 76 -4.68 -6.63 7.75
CA SER A 76 -5.13 -7.33 8.95
C SER A 76 -5.09 -8.87 8.83
N GLY A 77 -4.03 -9.39 8.22
CA GLY A 77 -3.82 -10.83 8.02
C GLY A 77 -4.52 -11.43 6.79
N ARG A 78 -5.27 -10.64 6.01
CA ARG A 78 -5.86 -11.09 4.74
C ARG A 78 -5.00 -10.70 3.55
N PHE A 79 -4.80 -11.65 2.65
CA PHE A 79 -3.95 -11.49 1.48
C PHE A 79 -4.74 -11.55 0.16
N HIS A 80 -6.00 -11.96 0.14
CA HIS A 80 -6.81 -11.91 -1.08
C HIS A 80 -7.74 -10.70 -1.08
N ALA A 81 -7.65 -9.87 -2.13
CA ALA A 81 -8.46 -8.66 -2.23
C ALA A 81 -9.98 -8.90 -2.10
N PRO A 82 -10.58 -9.93 -2.73
CA PRO A 82 -12.01 -10.22 -2.60
C PRO A 82 -12.46 -10.62 -1.18
N ASP A 83 -11.54 -11.04 -0.31
CA ASP A 83 -11.85 -11.47 1.06
C ASP A 83 -11.89 -10.30 2.05
N LEU A 84 -11.42 -9.12 1.63
CA LEU A 84 -11.37 -7.95 2.49
C LEU A 84 -12.78 -7.43 2.80
N ARG A 85 -12.96 -7.03 4.06
CA ARG A 85 -14.19 -6.46 4.60
C ARG A 85 -13.85 -5.20 5.38
N ARG A 86 -14.89 -4.44 5.74
CA ARG A 86 -14.79 -3.22 6.56
C ARG A 86 -13.96 -3.43 7.83
N ALA A 87 -14.17 -4.56 8.51
CA ALA A 87 -13.49 -4.88 9.75
C ALA A 87 -11.96 -4.99 9.59
N ASP A 88 -11.47 -5.52 8.46
CA ASP A 88 -10.03 -5.64 8.22
C ASP A 88 -9.37 -4.26 8.08
N TRP A 89 -10.04 -3.31 7.43
CA TRP A 89 -9.56 -1.92 7.32
C TRP A 89 -9.60 -1.19 8.65
N GLN A 90 -10.65 -1.37 9.45
CA GLN A 90 -10.73 -0.78 10.79
C GLN A 90 -9.62 -1.33 11.70
N ALA A 91 -9.39 -2.64 11.67
CA ALA A 91 -8.31 -3.27 12.40
C ALA A 91 -6.93 -2.77 11.94
N LEU A 92 -6.72 -2.57 10.63
CA LEU A 92 -5.48 -2.00 10.12
C LEU A 92 -5.24 -0.62 10.72
N LEU A 93 -6.23 0.27 10.67
CA LEU A 93 -6.11 1.64 11.19
C LEU A 93 -5.75 1.67 12.69
N MET A 94 -6.34 0.80 13.51
CA MET A 94 -6.00 0.67 14.93
C MET A 94 -4.54 0.22 15.19
N THR A 95 -3.84 -0.29 14.18
CA THR A 95 -2.41 -0.66 14.28
C THR A 95 -1.46 0.40 13.72
N LEU A 96 -2.00 1.42 13.05
CA LEU A 96 -1.25 2.51 12.42
C LEU A 96 -1.23 3.79 13.28
N ASP A 97 -1.83 3.74 14.47
CA ASP A 97 -1.79 4.80 15.49
C ASP A 97 -0.36 5.01 16.05
#